data_AF-E3FG98-F1
#
_entry.id   AF-E3FG98-F1
#
_cell.length_a   1.000
_cell.length_b   1.000
_cell.length_c   1.000
_cell.angle_alpha   90.00
_cell.angle_beta   90.00
_cell.angle_gamma   90.00
#
_symmetry.space_group_name_H-M   'P 1'
#
loop_
_entity.id
_entity.type
_entity.pdbx_description
1 polymer ?
#
loop_
_entity_poly.entity_id
_entity_poly.type
_entity_poly.pdbx_seq_one_letter_code
_entity_poly.pdbx_strand_id
1 'polypeptide(L)'
;MSLEIRNDSSQPRWTPQEAAFTGIRGPSLQARLVVEGQGAIGPGEQGRVLAVVDMPTLSADTFFTLELRGESGRTLKLPNIRFLKAMMEGGQ
;
A
#
# COMPACT_ATOMS: atom_id res chain seq x y z
N MET A 1 -2.04 -0.22 -6.74
CA MET A 1 -0.95 0.76 -6.64
C MET A 1 0.38 0.02 -6.65
N SER A 2 1.28 0.28 -7.61
CA SER A 2 2.63 -0.32 -7.66
C SER A 2 3.69 0.65 -7.14
N LEU A 3 4.61 0.19 -6.29
CA LEU A 3 5.63 1.01 -5.65
C LEU A 3 6.97 0.30 -5.69
N GLU A 4 8.03 1.05 -5.95
CA GLU A 4 9.40 0.62 -5.70
C GLU A 4 9.82 1.08 -4.30
N ILE A 5 10.35 0.17 -3.50
CA ILE A 5 10.80 0.43 -2.14
C ILE A 5 12.28 0.10 -2.06
N ARG A 6 13.07 1.07 -1.59
CA ARG A 6 14.47 0.83 -1.20
C ARG A 6 14.54 0.61 0.30
N ASN A 7 15.11 -0.51 0.73
CA ASN A 7 15.46 -0.70 2.12
C ASN A 7 16.84 -0.08 2.36
N ASP A 8 16.95 0.82 3.33
CA ASP A 8 18.23 1.48 3.61
C ASP A 8 19.31 0.47 3.99
N SER A 9 20.56 0.71 3.59
CA SER A 9 21.68 -0.20 3.86
C SER A 9 21.97 -0.38 5.35
N SER A 10 21.54 0.55 6.19
CA SER A 10 21.66 0.49 7.65
C SER A 10 20.52 -0.28 8.32
N GLN A 11 19.46 -0.62 7.58
CA GLN A 11 18.31 -1.34 8.09
C GLN A 11 18.44 -2.84 7.81
N PRO A 12 17.99 -3.70 8.75
CA PRO A 12 17.97 -5.14 8.50
C PRO A 12 17.05 -5.47 7.32
N ARG A 13 17.12 -6.70 6.84
CA ARG A 13 16.17 -7.23 5.85
C ARG A 13 14.73 -6.94 6.28
N TRP A 14 13.89 -6.59 5.31
CA TRP A 14 12.49 -6.28 5.53
C TRP A 14 11.60 -7.07 4.60
N THR A 15 10.66 -7.80 5.18
CA THR A 15 9.66 -8.57 4.45
C THR A 15 8.32 -7.86 4.63
N PRO A 16 7.78 -7.18 3.61
CA PRO A 16 6.45 -6.58 3.69
C PRO A 16 5.40 -7.71 3.75
N GLN A 17 4.48 -7.65 4.72
CA GLN A 17 3.48 -8.70 4.97
C GLN A 17 2.05 -8.19 4.79
N GLU A 18 1.79 -6.97 5.24
CA GLU A 18 0.44 -6.39 5.23
C GLU A 18 0.45 -5.03 4.53
N ALA A 19 -0.65 -4.72 3.86
CA ALA A 19 -0.88 -3.42 3.25
C ALA A 19 -2.28 -2.91 3.62
N ALA A 20 -2.38 -1.65 4.00
CA ALA A 20 -3.67 -1.01 4.25
C ALA A 20 -3.66 0.44 3.76
N PHE A 21 -4.78 0.90 3.23
CA PHE A 21 -5.02 2.31 2.95
C PHE A 21 -5.81 2.91 4.11
N THR A 22 -5.20 3.79 4.89
CA THR A 22 -5.83 4.46 6.02
C THR A 22 -6.24 5.88 5.64
N GLY A 23 -7.54 6.15 5.73
CA GLY A 23 -8.08 7.48 5.47
C GLY A 23 -7.74 8.44 6.62
N ILE A 24 -7.65 9.74 6.32
CA ILE A 24 -7.50 10.79 7.36
C ILE A 24 -8.74 10.83 8.27
N ARG A 25 -9.93 10.61 7.68
CA ARG A 25 -11.18 10.35 8.38
C ARG A 25 -11.96 9.27 7.62
N GLY A 26 -12.21 8.13 8.25
CA GLY A 26 -12.97 7.04 7.64
C GLY A 26 -12.38 5.65 7.91
N PRO A 27 -12.99 4.60 7.33
CA PRO A 27 -12.52 3.22 7.49
C PRO A 27 -11.15 3.01 6.82
N SER A 28 -10.33 2.15 7.42
CA SER A 28 -9.15 1.62 6.77
C SER A 28 -9.56 0.56 5.75
N LEU A 29 -8.98 0.60 4.56
CA LEU A 29 -9.18 -0.40 3.53
C LEU A 29 -8.01 -1.37 3.57
N GLN A 30 -8.29 -2.64 3.87
CA GLN A 30 -7.29 -3.69 3.80
C GLN A 30 -6.94 -3.96 2.33
N ALA A 31 -5.66 -3.96 2.02
CA ALA A 31 -5.15 -4.23 0.69
C ALA A 31 -4.46 -5.59 0.68
N ARG A 32 -4.73 -6.36 -0.37
CA ARG A 32 -3.92 -7.52 -0.72
C ARG A 32 -2.56 -7.01 -1.20
N LEU A 33 -1.53 -7.44 -0.50
CA LEU A 33 -0.15 -7.16 -0.86
C LEU A 33 0.38 -8.27 -1.78
N VAL A 34 1.04 -7.85 -2.86
CA VAL A 34 1.83 -8.71 -3.73
C VAL A 34 3.24 -8.13 -3.76
N VAL A 35 4.25 -8.95 -3.49
CA VAL A 35 5.65 -8.55 -3.55
C VAL A 35 6.29 -9.27 -4.73
N GLU A 36 6.95 -8.53 -5.62
CA GLU A 36 7.67 -9.14 -6.74
C GLU A 36 8.98 -9.77 -6.23
N GLY A 37 9.34 -10.94 -6.76
CA GLY A 37 10.57 -11.64 -6.41
C GLY A 37 10.48 -12.46 -5.12
N GLN A 38 11.55 -12.48 -4.32
CA GLN A 38 11.66 -13.34 -3.11
C GLN A 38 10.86 -12.84 -1.90
N GLY A 39 10.12 -11.74 -2.01
CA GLY A 39 9.29 -11.20 -0.93
C GLY A 39 10.06 -10.40 0.13
N ALA A 40 11.34 -10.71 0.36
CA ALA A 40 12.19 -9.98 1.30
C ALA A 40 13.12 -8.99 0.59
N ILE A 41 13.19 -7.77 1.11
CA ILE A 41 14.06 -6.69 0.62
C ILE A 41 15.27 -6.60 1.54
N GLY A 42 16.45 -6.93 1.02
CA GLY A 42 17.72 -6.90 1.76
C GLY A 42 18.18 -5.47 2.09
N PRO A 43 19.19 -5.28 2.97
CA PRO A 43 19.79 -3.96 3.22
C PRO A 43 20.39 -3.38 1.93
N GLY A 44 20.01 -2.16 1.56
CA GLY A 44 20.47 -1.47 0.35
C GLY A 44 19.73 -1.87 -0.93
N GLU A 45 18.92 -2.94 -0.88
CA GLU A 45 18.22 -3.48 -2.03
C GLU A 45 16.90 -2.73 -2.31
N GLN A 46 16.45 -2.86 -3.56
CA GLN A 46 15.12 -2.43 -4.00
C GLN A 46 14.19 -3.63 -4.15
N GLY A 47 12.92 -3.44 -3.82
CA GLY A 47 11.86 -4.39 -4.08
C GLY A 47 10.62 -3.69 -4.61
N ARG A 48 9.86 -4.37 -5.46
CA ARG A 48 8.61 -3.83 -5.99
C ARG A 48 7.42 -4.49 -5.31
N VAL A 49 6.48 -3.66 -4.87
CA VAL A 49 5.25 -4.10 -4.23
C VAL A 49 4.04 -3.58 -4.97
N LEU A 50 3.00 -4.39 -5.01
CA LEU A 50 1.69 -4.04 -5.51
C LEU A 50 0.67 -4.18 -4.38
N ALA A 51 0.09 -3.05 -3.98
CA ALA A 51 -1.04 -3.02 -3.06
C ALA A 51 -2.34 -2.97 -3.88
N VAL A 52 -3.16 -4.01 -3.75
CA VAL A 52 -4.44 -4.18 -4.44
C VAL A 52 -5.55 -4.11 -3.41
N VAL A 53 -6.51 -3.21 -3.61
CA VAL A 53 -7.66 -3.05 -2.72
C VAL A 53 -8.93 -3.25 -3.52
N ASP A 54 -9.89 -3.97 -2.96
CA ASP A 54 -11.26 -3.96 -3.46
C ASP A 54 -11.87 -2.60 -3.10
N MET A 55 -12.04 -1.75 -4.11
CA MET A 55 -12.45 -0.37 -3.88
C MET A 55 -13.96 -0.29 -3.61
N PRO A 56 -14.38 0.23 -2.45
CA PRO A 56 -15.77 0.61 -2.29
C PRO A 56 -16.10 1.80 -3.21
N THR A 57 -17.36 1.93 -3.59
CA THR A 57 -17.85 3.13 -4.28
C THR A 57 -17.59 4.36 -3.41
N LEU A 58 -16.76 5.26 -3.90
CA LEU A 58 -16.44 6.51 -3.21
C LEU A 58 -17.41 7.60 -3.65
N SER A 59 -17.99 8.33 -2.70
CA SER A 59 -18.91 9.45 -2.98
C SER A 59 -18.18 10.72 -3.44
N ALA A 60 -16.88 10.82 -3.17
CA ALA A 60 -15.99 11.92 -3.56
C ALA A 60 -14.56 11.41 -3.68
N ASP A 61 -13.69 12.19 -4.33
CA ASP A 61 -12.25 11.90 -4.35
C ASP A 61 -11.73 11.80 -2.92
N THR A 62 -11.04 10.71 -2.61
CA THR A 62 -10.59 10.42 -1.25
C THR A 62 -9.09 10.18 -1.23
N PHE A 63 -8.43 10.75 -0.22
CA PHE A 63 -7.00 10.60 0.00
C PHE A 63 -6.75 9.64 1.14
N PHE A 64 -5.81 8.71 0.92
CA PHE A 64 -5.40 7.71 1.89
C PHE A 64 -3.89 7.80 2.13
N THR A 65 -3.48 7.28 3.28
CA THR A 65 -2.10 6.89 3.55
C THR A 65 -1.99 5.39 3.28
N LEU A 66 -1.07 4.98 2.41
CA LEU A 66 -0.71 3.57 2.31
C LEU A 66 0.24 3.23 3.45
N GLU A 67 -0.13 2.26 4.27
CA GLU A 67 0.70 1.70 5.32
C GLU A 67 1.09 0.28 4.94
N LEU A 68 2.39 0.03 4.84
CA LEU A 68 2.96 -1.29 4.62
C LEU A 68 3.65 -1.74 5.89
N ARG A 69 3.21 -2.86 6.45
CA ARG A 69 3.78 -3.43 7.67
C ARG A 69 4.59 -4.67 7.32
N GLY A 70 5.80 -4.75 7.84
CA GLY A 70 6.64 -5.94 7.70
C GLY A 70 6.74 -6.75 8.98
N GLU A 71 7.36 -7.93 8.86
CA GLU A 71 7.40 -8.96 9.92
C GLU A 71 7.93 -8.44 11.27
N SER A 72 8.93 -7.56 11.23
CA SER A 72 9.59 -7.03 12.43
C SER A 72 8.82 -5.88 13.09
N GLY A 73 7.57 -5.62 12.67
CA GLY A 73 6.76 -4.48 13.12
C GLY A 73 7.11 -3.15 12.46
N ARG A 74 8.19 -3.09 11.67
CA ARG A 74 8.57 -1.91 10.88
C ARG A 74 7.48 -1.57 9.86
N THR A 75 7.14 -0.30 9.80
CA THR A 75 6.07 0.21 8.94
C THR A 75 6.61 1.29 8.00
N LEU A 76 6.28 1.19 6.71
CA LEU A 76 6.47 2.25 5.73
C LEU A 76 5.12 2.93 5.49
N LYS A 77 5.07 4.26 5.61
CA LYS A 77 3.86 5.05 5.36
C LYS A 77 4.07 5.97 4.17
N LEU A 78 3.15 5.90 3.21
CA LEU A 78 3.14 6.79 2.05
C LEU A 78 1.82 7.58 2.03
N PRO A 79 1.82 8.86 2.43
CA PRO A 79 0.62 9.69 2.46
C PRO A 79 0.20 10.16 1.07
N ASN A 80 -0.98 10.79 1.01
CA ASN A 80 -1.51 11.49 -0.18
C ASN A 80 -1.79 10.60 -1.40
N ILE A 81 -2.13 9.33 -1.19
CA ILE A 81 -2.61 8.47 -2.26
C ILE A 81 -4.05 8.83 -2.59
N ARG A 82 -4.26 9.42 -3.77
CA ARG A 82 -5.60 9.81 -4.24
C ARG A 82 -6.28 8.65 -4.95
N PHE A 83 -7.49 8.35 -4.52
CA PHE A 83 -8.43 7.55 -5.27
C PHE A 83 -9.56 8.43 -5.78
N LEU A 84 -9.85 8.33 -7.07
CA LEU A 84 -10.90 9.11 -7.70
C LEU A 84 -12.27 8.58 -7.30
N LYS A 85 -13.26 9.47 -7.24
CA LYS A 85 -14.66 9.10 -7.12
C LYS A 85 -15.02 8.12 -8.24
N ALA A 86 -15.29 6.86 -7.90
CA ALA A 86 -15.90 5.93 -8.84
C ALA A 86 -17.41 6.20 -8.85
N MET A 87 -17.89 6.95 -9.85
CA MET A 87 -19.31 6.95 -10.17
C MET A 87 -19.62 5.57 -10.73
N MET A 88 -20.67 4.90 -10.23
CA MET A 88 -21.24 3.78 -10.95
C MET A 88 -21.62 4.33 -12.33
N GLU A 89 -20.90 3.94 -13.39
CA GLU A 89 -21.45 4.03 -14.72
C GLU A 89 -22.67 3.11 -14.68
N GLY A 90 -23.86 3.70 -14.65
CA GLY A 90 -25.11 2.96 -14.68
C GLY A 90 -25.09 2.06 -15.90
N GLY A 91 -24.91 0.76 -15.67
CA GLY A 91 -25.12 -0.26 -16.68
C GLY A 91 -26.59 -0.28 -17.03
N GLN A 92 -26.89 0.36 -18.17
CA GLN A 92 -27.97 0.17 -19.14
C GLN A 92 -29.37 -0.19 -18.63
#